data_AF-A0A6L7F096-F1
#
_entry.id   AF-A0A6L7F096-F1
#
_cell.length_a   1.000
_cell.length_b   1.000
_cell.length_c   1.000
_cell.angle_alpha   90.00
_cell.angle_beta   90.00
_cell.angle_gamma   90.00
#
_symmetry.space_group_name_H-M   'P 1'
#
loop_
_entity.id
_entity.type
_entity.pdbx_description
1 polymer ?
#
loop_
_entity_poly.entity_id
_entity_poly.type
_entity_poly.pdbx_seq_one_letter_code
_entity_poly.pdbx_strand_id
1 'polypeptide(L)'
;MVVLAVYLVSGCSDDAPGASLPREATSSDASSPTPTTSSTVASAKPQRTRVPDVLGRSRDAAQTRLRAAGLEPRSIKVPGATCEPEGTVFEQRPAPGRTLPAGSVVVLRVNAEVDLEACDLDLPPASLDDQRVADLFVAFARGRRDSIPADAPVDVYLGGRLASTIDNDLLGERAEWGVCTEPGYAGRVCPLSPLDVLRDHRGELVVTSAPPSHPCLHGDQPLPDRDGVAVIAAATPRSCVDYFAVELGINDVGQIGRVNLVLTEP
;
A
#
# COMPACT_ATOMS: atom_id res chain seq x y z
N MET A 1 22.15 42.42 -3.40
CA MET A 1 20.80 42.89 -3.72
C MET A 1 19.86 41.71 -3.52
N VAL A 2 19.29 41.61 -2.32
CA VAL A 2 18.47 40.47 -1.85
C VAL A 2 17.06 40.99 -1.63
N VAL A 3 16.05 40.32 -2.18
CA VAL A 3 14.66 40.53 -1.78
C VAL A 3 14.07 39.18 -1.39
N LEU A 4 13.81 39.07 -0.09
CA LEU A 4 13.03 38.03 0.59
C LEU A 4 11.58 38.52 0.64
N ALA A 5 10.59 37.66 0.38
CA ALA A 5 9.18 37.96 0.66
C ALA A 5 8.58 36.85 1.52
N VAL A 6 8.34 37.20 2.79
CA VAL A 6 7.54 36.48 3.78
C VAL A 6 6.15 37.10 3.74
N TYR A 7 5.10 36.27 3.77
CA TYR A 7 3.75 36.74 4.10
C TYR A 7 3.22 35.96 5.31
N LEU A 8 2.98 36.70 6.39
CA LEU A 8 2.13 36.34 7.53
C LEU A 8 1.01 37.39 7.59
N VAL A 9 -0.23 36.96 7.80
CA VAL A 9 -1.34 37.75 8.36
C VAL A 9 -2.13 36.77 9.24
N SER A 10 -1.95 36.77 10.56
CA SER A 10 -2.61 37.60 11.59
C SER A 10 -4.12 37.35 11.70
N GLY A 11 -4.54 36.80 12.85
CA GLY A 11 -5.94 36.59 13.22
C GLY A 11 -6.56 37.80 13.92
N CYS A 12 -7.80 37.64 14.39
CA CYS A 12 -8.39 38.39 15.50
C CYS A 12 -9.57 37.62 16.12
N SER A 13 -9.65 37.74 17.45
CA SER A 13 -10.61 37.19 18.41
C SER A 13 -11.72 38.21 18.70
N ASP A 14 -12.79 37.73 19.34
CA ASP A 14 -13.52 38.33 20.48
C ASP A 14 -15.06 38.43 20.38
N ASP A 15 -15.63 37.95 21.50
CA ASP A 15 -16.97 38.00 22.05
C ASP A 15 -17.70 39.36 22.02
N ALA A 16 -19.04 39.29 22.01
CA ALA A 16 -19.87 40.14 22.89
C ALA A 16 -21.31 39.59 23.09
N PRO A 17 -22.01 39.97 24.20
CA PRO A 17 -23.15 39.24 24.75
C PRO A 17 -24.48 40.04 24.84
N GLY A 18 -25.56 39.34 25.17
CA GLY A 18 -26.62 39.81 26.09
C GLY A 18 -27.85 40.53 25.52
N ALA A 19 -29.05 40.04 25.88
CA ALA A 19 -30.20 40.86 26.25
C ALA A 19 -31.32 40.01 26.91
N SER A 20 -32.02 40.61 27.86
CA SER A 20 -32.77 39.98 28.95
C SER A 20 -34.21 40.55 29.06
N LEU A 21 -35.13 39.76 29.65
CA LEU A 21 -36.36 40.10 30.43
C LEU A 21 -37.66 40.51 29.67
N PRO A 22 -38.89 40.48 30.28
CA PRO A 22 -39.28 40.21 31.68
C PRO A 22 -40.49 39.23 31.93
N ARG A 23 -40.86 39.12 33.21
CA ARG A 23 -41.80 38.24 33.97
C ARG A 23 -43.30 38.63 33.94
N GLU A 24 -44.17 37.67 34.33
CA GLU A 24 -45.25 37.67 35.38
C GLU A 24 -46.41 36.73 34.95
N ALA A 25 -46.75 35.62 35.60
CA ALA A 25 -47.29 35.31 36.95
C ALA A 25 -48.84 35.13 36.99
N THR A 26 -49.28 34.16 37.81
CA THR A 26 -50.67 33.77 38.23
C THR A 26 -51.42 32.77 37.31
N SER A 27 -52.14 31.74 37.77
CA SER A 27 -52.27 31.00 39.05
C SER A 27 -53.11 29.72 38.80
N SER A 28 -52.76 28.63 39.51
CA SER A 28 -53.63 27.55 40.04
C SER A 28 -54.61 26.78 39.12
N ASP A 29 -54.42 25.47 38.95
CA ASP A 29 -55.33 24.49 39.58
C ASP A 29 -54.73 23.08 39.67
N ALA A 30 -55.19 22.32 40.66
CA ALA A 30 -54.67 21.02 41.09
C ALA A 30 -55.11 19.85 40.19
N SER A 31 -54.25 18.83 40.07
CA SER A 31 -54.54 17.43 40.46
C SER A 31 -53.60 16.44 39.74
N SER A 32 -52.94 15.58 40.53
CA SER A 32 -52.12 14.45 40.08
C SER A 32 -53.02 13.38 39.42
N PRO A 33 -52.51 12.59 38.45
CA PRO A 33 -51.75 11.42 38.84
C PRO A 33 -50.48 11.20 38.00
N THR A 34 -49.49 10.59 38.64
CA THR A 34 -48.27 10.02 38.05
C THR A 34 -48.50 9.30 36.72
N PRO A 35 -47.72 9.62 35.67
CA PRO A 35 -47.24 8.62 34.73
C PRO A 35 -45.81 8.26 35.10
N THR A 36 -45.62 6.98 35.39
CA THR A 36 -44.36 6.25 35.39
C THR A 36 -43.34 6.87 34.43
N THR A 37 -42.20 7.37 34.96
CA THR A 37 -41.01 7.63 34.16
C THR A 37 -40.46 6.29 33.69
N SER A 38 -40.98 5.79 32.57
CA SER A 38 -40.24 4.84 31.74
C SER A 38 -39.02 5.58 31.23
N SER A 39 -37.89 5.38 31.91
CA SER A 39 -36.58 5.70 31.37
C SER A 39 -36.40 4.87 30.10
N THR A 40 -36.73 5.45 28.96
CA THR A 40 -36.42 4.89 27.65
C THR A 40 -34.91 5.00 27.49
N VAL A 41 -34.19 3.95 27.86
CA VAL A 41 -32.78 3.79 27.48
C VAL A 41 -32.76 3.72 25.96
N ALA A 42 -32.46 4.83 25.31
CA ALA A 42 -32.12 4.84 23.90
C ALA A 42 -30.87 3.98 23.75
N SER A 43 -31.03 2.77 23.21
CA SER A 43 -29.92 1.93 22.77
C SER A 43 -29.17 2.65 21.65
N ALA A 44 -28.18 3.46 22.02
CA ALA A 44 -27.27 4.08 21.08
C ALA A 44 -26.57 2.95 20.31
N LYS A 45 -26.72 2.94 18.98
CA LYS A 45 -25.96 2.03 18.13
C LYS A 45 -24.47 2.27 18.38
N PRO A 46 -23.63 1.21 18.49
CA PRO A 46 -22.22 1.37 18.76
C PRO A 46 -21.60 2.26 17.68
N GLN A 47 -20.93 3.33 18.12
CA GLN A 47 -20.24 4.25 17.22
C GLN A 47 -19.23 3.45 16.39
N ARG A 48 -19.28 3.61 15.06
CA ARG A 48 -18.35 2.94 14.14
C ARG A 48 -17.41 3.96 13.54
N THR A 49 -16.18 3.55 13.27
CA THR A 49 -15.11 4.39 12.73
C THR A 49 -14.38 3.67 11.61
N ARG A 50 -13.81 4.43 10.69
CA ARG A 50 -13.01 3.90 9.58
C ARG A 50 -11.56 3.77 10.02
N VAL A 51 -10.95 2.62 9.77
CA VAL A 51 -9.54 2.36 10.07
C VAL A 51 -8.65 3.28 9.22
N PRO A 52 -7.88 4.20 9.82
CA PRO A 52 -6.90 5.01 9.10
C PRO A 52 -5.74 4.17 8.58
N ASP A 53 -5.15 4.60 7.47
CA ASP A 53 -3.87 4.09 6.99
C ASP A 53 -2.71 4.69 7.81
N VAL A 54 -1.90 3.82 8.40
CA VAL A 54 -0.71 4.18 9.19
C VAL A 54 0.56 3.47 8.73
N LEU A 55 0.55 2.83 7.56
CA LEU A 55 1.73 2.16 7.01
C LEU A 55 2.83 3.20 6.69
N GLY A 56 4.10 2.82 6.89
CA GLY A 56 5.26 3.69 6.70
C GLY A 56 5.38 4.84 7.70
N ARG A 57 4.53 4.89 8.73
CA ARG A 57 4.63 5.87 9.83
C ARG A 57 5.45 5.30 10.98
N SER A 58 6.01 6.20 11.80
CA SER A 58 6.56 5.79 13.10
C SER A 58 5.45 5.22 13.98
N ARG A 59 5.81 4.26 14.84
CA ARG A 59 4.91 3.66 15.83
C ARG A 59 4.10 4.71 16.59
N ASP A 60 4.74 5.79 17.02
CA ASP A 60 4.09 6.82 17.83
C ASP A 60 3.08 7.64 17.03
N ALA A 61 3.43 8.00 15.79
CA ALA A 61 2.52 8.69 14.88
C ALA A 61 1.31 7.80 14.51
N ALA A 62 1.57 6.51 14.26
CA ALA A 62 0.54 5.52 13.97
C ALA A 62 -0.42 5.33 15.15
N GLN A 63 0.12 5.15 16.36
CA GLN A 63 -0.68 5.00 17.58
C GLN A 63 -1.53 6.26 17.85
N THR A 64 -0.95 7.44 17.69
CA THR A 64 -1.67 8.71 17.85
C THR A 64 -2.84 8.81 16.89
N ARG A 65 -2.63 8.47 15.61
CA ARG A 65 -3.66 8.52 14.57
C ARG A 65 -4.78 7.50 14.80
N LEU A 66 -4.45 6.29 15.27
CA LEU A 66 -5.45 5.27 15.58
C LEU A 66 -6.29 5.65 16.80
N ARG A 67 -5.66 6.16 17.86
CA ARG A 67 -6.37 6.66 19.04
C ARG A 67 -7.30 7.82 18.70
N ALA A 68 -6.85 8.75 17.85
CA ALA A 68 -7.67 9.85 17.35
C ALA A 68 -8.89 9.39 16.55
N ALA A 69 -8.81 8.23 15.89
CA ALA A 69 -9.93 7.59 15.20
C ALA A 69 -10.85 6.77 16.14
N GLY A 70 -10.55 6.71 17.44
CA GLY A 70 -11.30 5.90 18.41
C GLY A 70 -11.00 4.40 18.35
N LEU A 71 -9.78 4.03 17.93
CA LEU A 71 -9.32 2.64 17.84
C LEU A 71 -8.19 2.37 18.86
N GLU A 72 -8.01 1.10 19.22
CA GLU A 72 -6.99 0.68 20.19
C GLU A 72 -5.77 0.07 19.49
N PRO A 73 -4.62 0.78 19.44
CA PRO A 73 -3.45 0.23 18.77
C PRO A 73 -2.71 -0.77 19.65
N ARG A 74 -2.30 -1.90 19.07
CA ARG A 74 -1.40 -2.89 19.69
C ARG A 74 -0.19 -3.13 18.79
N SER A 75 1.01 -2.76 19.24
CA SER A 75 2.23 -2.92 18.45
C SER A 75 3.00 -4.18 18.82
N ILE A 76 3.48 -4.93 17.82
CA ILE A 76 4.39 -6.05 17.94
C ILE A 76 5.68 -5.67 17.21
N LYS A 77 6.82 -5.71 17.91
CA LYS A 77 8.14 -5.52 17.29
C LYS A 77 8.56 -6.81 16.58
N VAL A 78 9.01 -6.70 15.33
CA VAL A 78 9.51 -7.84 14.53
C VAL A 78 10.91 -7.49 14.01
N PRO A 79 11.96 -8.25 14.36
CA PRO A 79 13.31 -8.03 13.84
C PRO A 79 13.43 -8.47 12.38
N GLY A 80 14.23 -7.75 11.58
CA GLY A 80 14.53 -8.13 10.20
C GLY A 80 13.31 -8.23 9.26
N ALA A 81 12.21 -7.55 9.59
CA ALA A 81 10.96 -7.66 8.84
C ALA A 81 10.91 -6.74 7.62
N THR A 82 11.69 -5.66 7.62
CA THR A 82 11.82 -4.70 6.52
C THR A 82 13.16 -3.99 6.64
N CYS A 83 13.55 -3.27 5.59
CA CYS A 83 14.69 -2.35 5.60
C CYS A 83 14.35 -0.91 5.97
N GLU A 84 13.10 -0.65 6.36
CA GLU A 84 12.68 0.61 6.93
C GLU A 84 13.34 0.86 8.30
N PRO A 85 13.49 2.12 8.75
CA PRO A 85 14.05 2.42 10.06
C PRO A 85 13.33 1.69 11.21
N GLU A 86 14.06 1.38 12.28
CA GLU A 86 13.46 0.87 13.52
C GLU A 86 12.27 1.75 13.91
N GLY A 87 11.19 1.11 14.35
CA GLY A 87 9.99 1.82 14.80
C GLY A 87 9.01 2.14 13.68
N THR A 88 9.30 1.78 12.42
CA THR A 88 8.38 1.96 11.28
C THR A 88 7.33 0.84 11.25
N VAL A 89 6.07 1.22 11.01
CA VAL A 89 4.95 0.28 10.83
C VAL A 89 4.97 -0.27 9.40
N PHE A 90 5.19 -1.58 9.26
CA PHE A 90 5.20 -2.24 7.96
C PHE A 90 3.95 -3.10 7.69
N GLU A 91 3.19 -3.45 8.74
CA GLU A 91 1.93 -4.17 8.63
C GLU A 91 0.90 -3.63 9.62
N GLN A 92 -0.36 -3.59 9.18
CA GLN A 92 -1.51 -3.17 9.97
C GLN A 92 -2.69 -4.12 9.76
N ARG A 93 -3.30 -4.61 10.84
CA ARG A 93 -4.51 -5.44 10.81
C ARG A 93 -5.55 -4.99 11.85
N PRO A 94 -6.83 -4.81 11.48
CA PRO A 94 -7.41 -4.90 10.13
C PRO A 94 -6.86 -3.87 9.14
N ALA A 95 -6.95 -4.18 7.85
CA ALA A 95 -6.44 -3.33 6.78
C ALA A 95 -7.09 -1.92 6.77
N PRO A 96 -6.39 -0.90 6.25
CA PRO A 96 -6.93 0.44 6.12
C PRO A 96 -8.29 0.48 5.41
N GLY A 97 -9.15 1.40 5.83
CA GLY A 97 -10.43 1.67 5.21
C GLY A 97 -11.59 0.76 5.64
N ARG A 98 -11.34 -0.27 6.44
CA ARG A 98 -12.41 -1.09 7.05
C ARG A 98 -13.18 -0.29 8.10
N THR A 99 -14.45 -0.62 8.31
CA THR A 99 -15.30 0.03 9.32
C THR A 99 -15.47 -0.87 10.54
N LEU A 100 -14.99 -0.42 11.69
CA LEU A 100 -14.99 -1.17 12.94
C LEU A 100 -15.82 -0.44 14.01
N PRO A 101 -16.38 -1.16 15.00
CA PRO A 101 -16.83 -0.52 16.23
C PRO A 101 -15.71 0.29 16.88
N ALA A 102 -16.03 1.44 17.49
CA ALA A 102 -15.09 2.18 18.32
C ALA A 102 -14.54 1.29 19.44
N GLY A 103 -13.27 1.50 19.80
CA GLY A 103 -12.53 0.66 20.74
C GLY A 103 -11.97 -0.63 20.14
N SER A 104 -12.22 -0.92 18.86
CA SER A 104 -11.65 -2.12 18.23
C SER A 104 -10.12 -2.06 18.17
N VAL A 105 -9.49 -3.22 18.37
CA VAL A 105 -8.04 -3.36 18.34
C VAL A 105 -7.52 -3.35 16.90
N VAL A 106 -6.46 -2.57 16.66
CA VAL A 106 -5.67 -2.59 15.44
C VAL A 106 -4.26 -3.02 15.81
N VAL A 107 -3.84 -4.18 15.30
CA VAL A 107 -2.49 -4.72 15.48
C VAL A 107 -1.57 -4.07 14.45
N LEU A 108 -0.44 -3.55 14.94
CA LEU A 108 0.65 -3.01 14.14
C LEU A 108 1.87 -3.91 14.29
N ARG A 109 2.47 -4.35 13.19
CA ARG A 109 3.83 -4.90 13.24
C ARG A 109 4.81 -3.80 12.88
N VAL A 110 5.82 -3.67 13.73
CA VAL A 110 6.76 -2.56 13.74
C VAL A 110 8.16 -3.12 13.62
N ASN A 111 9.01 -2.48 12.82
CA ASN A 111 10.39 -2.93 12.69
C ASN A 111 11.12 -2.78 14.03
N ALA A 112 11.76 -3.86 14.51
CA ALA A 112 12.40 -3.89 15.82
C ALA A 112 13.84 -3.39 15.77
N GLU A 113 14.63 -3.92 14.84
CA GLU A 113 16.05 -3.65 14.67
C GLU A 113 16.36 -3.93 13.20
N VAL A 114 17.06 -3.00 12.55
CA VAL A 114 17.48 -3.14 11.16
C VAL A 114 18.87 -3.74 11.20
N ASP A 115 19.01 -4.99 10.74
CA ASP A 115 20.32 -5.47 10.32
C ASP A 115 20.65 -4.70 9.03
N LEU A 116 21.40 -3.61 9.17
CA LEU A 116 21.72 -2.73 8.05
C LEU A 116 22.54 -3.47 6.98
N GLU A 117 23.28 -4.54 7.33
CA GLU A 117 23.97 -5.39 6.35
C GLU A 117 22.99 -6.31 5.59
N ALA A 118 21.89 -6.73 6.21
CA ALA A 118 20.81 -7.44 5.51
C ALA A 118 19.98 -6.52 4.59
N CYS A 119 20.10 -5.21 4.78
CA CYS A 119 19.37 -4.18 4.05
C CYS A 119 20.23 -3.37 3.07
N ASP A 120 21.54 -3.49 3.18
CA ASP A 120 22.46 -3.25 2.08
C ASP A 120 22.29 -4.42 1.10
N LEU A 121 21.24 -4.29 0.30
CA LEU A 121 21.02 -5.06 -0.90
C LEU A 121 22.14 -4.69 -1.89
N ASP A 122 23.38 -5.09 -1.61
CA ASP A 122 24.42 -5.28 -2.63
C ASP A 122 24.02 -6.51 -3.47
N LEU A 123 22.78 -6.45 -3.97
CA LEU A 123 22.20 -7.43 -4.86
C LEU A 123 23.07 -7.39 -6.10
N PRO A 124 23.55 -8.55 -6.58
CA PRO A 124 24.33 -8.58 -7.80
C PRO A 124 23.51 -7.89 -8.90
N PRO A 125 24.08 -6.87 -9.56
CA PRO A 125 23.37 -6.23 -10.65
C PRO A 125 23.05 -7.28 -11.71
N ALA A 126 22.01 -7.03 -12.50
CA ALA A 126 21.82 -7.82 -13.71
C ALA A 126 23.04 -7.69 -14.63
N SER A 127 23.24 -8.66 -15.53
CA SER A 127 24.24 -8.50 -16.58
C SER A 127 23.94 -7.25 -17.41
N LEU A 128 24.93 -6.69 -18.10
CA LEU A 128 24.70 -5.48 -18.93
C LEU A 128 23.62 -5.70 -19.99
N ASP A 129 23.53 -6.91 -20.53
CA ASP A 129 22.53 -7.27 -21.54
C ASP A 129 21.13 -7.40 -20.92
N ASP A 130 21.01 -8.08 -19.79
CA ASP A 130 19.75 -8.20 -19.04
C ASP A 130 19.25 -6.84 -18.54
N GLN A 131 20.16 -6.00 -18.05
CA GLN A 131 19.88 -4.62 -17.65
C GLN A 131 19.27 -3.82 -18.80
N ARG A 132 19.87 -3.93 -19.99
CA ARG A 132 19.38 -3.24 -21.20
C ARG A 132 17.98 -3.71 -21.55
N VAL A 133 17.71 -5.02 -21.53
CA VAL A 133 16.37 -5.57 -21.83
C VAL A 133 15.35 -5.10 -20.78
N ALA A 134 15.71 -5.11 -19.49
CA ALA A 134 14.87 -4.60 -18.42
C ALA A 134 14.53 -3.10 -18.60
N ASP A 135 15.51 -2.27 -18.93
CA ASP A 135 15.30 -0.84 -19.19
C ASP A 135 14.35 -0.60 -20.37
N LEU A 136 14.48 -1.41 -21.43
CA LEU A 136 13.56 -1.37 -22.58
C LEU A 136 12.13 -1.77 -22.18
N PHE A 137 11.97 -2.77 -21.32
CA PHE A 137 10.67 -3.17 -20.78
C PHE A 137 10.05 -2.07 -19.90
N VAL A 138 10.84 -1.46 -19.01
CA VAL A 138 10.39 -0.31 -18.19
C VAL A 138 10.01 0.89 -19.08
N ALA A 139 10.75 1.13 -20.16
CA ALA A 139 10.40 2.17 -21.14
C ALA A 139 9.06 1.87 -21.82
N PHE A 140 8.80 0.62 -22.21
CA PHE A 140 7.52 0.18 -22.76
C PHE A 140 6.37 0.36 -21.74
N ALA A 141 6.54 -0.10 -20.50
CA ALA A 141 5.55 0.07 -19.43
C ALA A 141 5.20 1.55 -19.19
N ARG A 142 6.19 2.44 -19.26
CA ARG A 142 6.03 3.88 -19.07
C ARG A 142 5.60 4.65 -20.33
N GLY A 143 5.19 3.99 -21.40
CA GLY A 143 4.71 4.66 -22.62
C GLY A 143 5.81 5.32 -23.47
N ARG A 144 7.10 5.04 -23.18
CA ARG A 144 8.25 5.64 -23.87
C ARG A 144 8.72 4.83 -25.08
N ARG A 145 8.15 3.64 -25.29
CA ARG A 145 8.38 2.76 -26.46
C ARG A 145 7.09 2.02 -26.79
N ASP A 146 6.90 1.63 -28.04
CA ASP A 146 5.68 0.94 -28.49
C ASP A 146 5.80 -0.58 -28.47
N SER A 147 7.02 -1.12 -28.30
CA SER A 147 7.26 -2.57 -28.28
C SER A 147 8.34 -2.98 -27.28
N ILE A 148 8.34 -4.26 -26.94
CA ILE A 148 9.35 -4.94 -26.13
C ILE A 148 10.29 -5.78 -27.02
N PRO A 149 11.47 -6.19 -26.53
CA PRO A 149 12.33 -7.14 -27.22
C PRO A 149 11.71 -8.55 -27.13
N ALA A 150 10.88 -8.93 -28.08
CA ALA A 150 10.28 -10.26 -28.18
C ALA A 150 9.85 -10.52 -29.64
N ASP A 151 9.90 -11.78 -30.08
CA ASP A 151 9.49 -12.22 -31.42
C ASP A 151 8.56 -13.46 -31.40
N ALA A 152 8.24 -13.93 -30.20
CA ALA A 152 7.36 -15.05 -29.92
C ALA A 152 6.32 -14.62 -28.87
N PRO A 153 5.24 -15.40 -28.69
CA PRO A 153 4.29 -15.16 -27.61
C PRO A 153 4.97 -15.09 -26.24
N VAL A 154 4.46 -14.23 -25.36
CA VAL A 154 5.00 -14.03 -24.01
C VAL A 154 4.06 -14.58 -22.97
N ASP A 155 4.54 -15.51 -22.16
CA ASP A 155 3.80 -16.04 -21.02
C ASP A 155 3.85 -15.06 -19.84
N VAL A 156 2.68 -14.71 -19.31
CA VAL A 156 2.54 -13.81 -18.16
C VAL A 156 2.09 -14.60 -16.94
N TYR A 157 2.88 -14.47 -15.87
CA TYR A 157 2.69 -15.14 -14.60
C TYR A 157 2.31 -14.15 -13.50
N LEU A 158 1.56 -14.63 -12.51
CA LEU A 158 1.30 -13.95 -11.25
C LEU A 158 1.72 -14.86 -10.10
N GLY A 159 2.71 -14.45 -9.32
CA GLY A 159 3.24 -15.26 -8.22
C GLY A 159 3.77 -16.62 -8.67
N GLY A 160 4.36 -16.69 -9.87
CA GLY A 160 4.88 -17.93 -10.45
C GLY A 160 3.81 -18.84 -11.08
N ARG A 161 2.54 -18.43 -11.10
CA ARG A 161 1.46 -19.17 -11.76
C ARG A 161 1.11 -18.56 -13.10
N LEU A 162 1.08 -19.36 -14.17
CA LEU A 162 0.70 -18.89 -15.50
C LEU A 162 -0.72 -18.31 -15.45
N ALA A 163 -0.83 -17.03 -15.81
CA ALA A 163 -2.09 -16.29 -15.79
C ALA A 163 -2.65 -16.09 -17.21
N SER A 164 -1.78 -15.74 -18.16
CA SER A 164 -2.14 -15.57 -19.57
C SER A 164 -0.91 -15.76 -20.46
N THR A 165 -1.14 -15.82 -21.78
CA THR A 165 -0.11 -15.75 -22.81
C THR A 165 -0.51 -14.64 -23.77
N ILE A 166 0.41 -13.72 -24.07
CA ILE A 166 0.19 -12.61 -25.00
C ILE A 166 0.74 -13.01 -26.36
N ASP A 167 -0.13 -13.07 -27.36
CA ASP A 167 0.27 -13.37 -28.73
C ASP A 167 1.18 -12.28 -29.32
N ASN A 168 2.01 -12.67 -30.31
CA ASN A 168 3.06 -11.81 -30.87
C ASN A 168 2.53 -10.48 -31.44
N ASP A 169 1.36 -10.50 -32.06
CA ASP A 169 0.69 -9.31 -32.62
C ASP A 169 0.10 -8.39 -31.56
N LEU A 170 -0.09 -8.89 -30.34
CA LEU A 170 -0.66 -8.15 -29.19
C LEU A 170 0.41 -7.64 -28.22
N LEU A 171 1.69 -7.90 -28.46
CA LEU A 171 2.77 -7.50 -27.53
C LEU A 171 2.84 -5.98 -27.30
N GLY A 172 2.41 -5.17 -28.26
CA GLY A 172 2.33 -3.70 -28.12
C GLY A 172 1.08 -3.20 -27.37
N GLU A 173 0.05 -4.03 -27.24
CA GLU A 173 -1.25 -3.68 -26.66
C GLU A 173 -1.21 -3.77 -25.13
N ARG A 174 -0.85 -2.66 -24.47
CA ARG A 174 -0.67 -2.62 -22.99
C ARG A 174 -1.86 -3.12 -22.18
N ALA A 175 -3.08 -3.02 -22.72
CA ALA A 175 -4.29 -3.51 -22.06
C ALA A 175 -4.32 -5.05 -21.93
N GLU A 176 -3.64 -5.77 -22.83
CA GLU A 176 -3.57 -7.24 -22.84
C GLU A 176 -2.63 -7.79 -21.75
N TRP A 177 -1.84 -6.93 -21.12
CA TRP A 177 -0.94 -7.28 -20.02
C TRP A 177 -1.64 -7.35 -18.66
N GLY A 178 -2.97 -7.33 -18.62
CA GLY A 178 -3.74 -7.52 -17.41
C GLY A 178 -3.80 -8.99 -16.99
N VAL A 179 -3.58 -9.26 -15.71
CA VAL A 179 -3.74 -10.57 -15.08
C VAL A 179 -4.79 -10.50 -13.98
N CYS A 180 -5.66 -11.49 -13.93
CA CYS A 180 -6.74 -11.60 -12.94
C CYS A 180 -6.77 -13.03 -12.39
N THR A 181 -6.86 -13.17 -11.08
CA THR A 181 -7.13 -14.46 -10.43
C THR A 181 -8.41 -14.37 -9.58
N GLU A 182 -9.21 -15.43 -9.56
CA GLU A 182 -10.39 -15.50 -8.69
C GLU A 182 -10.12 -16.33 -7.42
N PRO A 183 -10.47 -15.85 -6.19
CA PRO A 183 -10.77 -14.47 -5.82
C PRO A 183 -9.58 -13.82 -5.09
N GLY A 184 -8.79 -13.03 -5.83
CA GLY A 184 -7.87 -12.03 -5.27
C GLY A 184 -6.48 -12.55 -4.87
N TYR A 185 -5.45 -12.08 -5.58
CA TYR A 185 -4.06 -12.22 -5.16
C TYR A 185 -3.67 -11.02 -4.29
N ALA A 186 -2.97 -11.26 -3.18
CA ALA A 186 -2.44 -10.20 -2.31
C ALA A 186 -3.47 -9.20 -1.73
N GLY A 187 -4.75 -9.58 -1.59
CA GLY A 187 -5.80 -8.68 -1.08
C GLY A 187 -6.12 -7.49 -2.00
N ARG A 188 -5.62 -7.50 -3.24
CA ARG A 188 -5.87 -6.49 -4.27
C ARG A 188 -7.03 -6.92 -5.18
N VAL A 189 -7.74 -5.93 -5.72
CA VAL A 189 -8.84 -6.16 -6.66
C VAL A 189 -8.29 -6.14 -8.08
N CYS A 190 -8.57 -7.20 -8.84
CA CYS A 190 -8.25 -7.32 -10.26
C CYS A 190 -8.76 -6.13 -11.10
N PRO A 191 -8.14 -5.83 -12.26
CA PRO A 191 -6.95 -6.49 -12.82
C PRO A 191 -5.64 -6.01 -12.18
N LEU A 192 -4.64 -6.88 -12.16
CA LEU A 192 -3.25 -6.56 -11.87
C LEU A 192 -2.46 -6.52 -13.18
N SER A 193 -1.37 -5.78 -13.26
CA SER A 193 -0.52 -5.81 -14.46
C SER A 193 0.95 -5.56 -14.10
N PRO A 194 1.90 -6.33 -14.65
CA PRO A 194 3.33 -6.03 -14.52
C PRO A 194 3.68 -4.65 -15.12
N LEU A 195 2.94 -4.19 -16.13
CA LEU A 195 3.16 -2.85 -16.69
C LEU A 195 2.66 -1.76 -15.75
N ASP A 196 1.48 -1.92 -15.17
CA ASP A 196 0.86 -0.92 -14.31
C ASP A 196 1.70 -0.66 -13.06
N VAL A 197 2.26 -1.71 -12.42
CA VAL A 197 3.11 -1.52 -11.23
C VAL A 197 4.38 -0.71 -11.55
N LEU A 198 4.98 -0.92 -12.72
CA LEU A 198 6.17 -0.18 -13.17
C LEU A 198 5.84 1.24 -13.64
N ARG A 199 4.67 1.43 -14.26
CA ARG A 199 4.16 2.74 -14.68
C ARG A 199 3.86 3.62 -13.47
N ASP A 200 3.18 3.07 -12.47
CA ASP A 200 2.64 3.84 -11.35
C ASP A 200 3.68 4.06 -10.24
N HIS A 201 4.73 3.22 -10.18
CA HIS A 201 5.83 3.41 -9.24
C HIS A 201 6.69 4.64 -9.58
N ARG A 202 6.73 5.59 -8.65
CA ARG A 202 7.50 6.85 -8.76
C ARG A 202 8.87 6.82 -8.07
N GLY A 203 9.14 5.79 -7.28
CA GLY A 203 10.43 5.61 -6.62
C GLY A 203 11.51 5.09 -7.58
N GLU A 204 12.70 4.90 -7.02
CA GLU A 204 13.80 4.27 -7.72
C GLU A 204 13.51 2.78 -7.94
N LEU A 205 13.81 2.32 -9.17
CA LEU A 205 13.76 0.92 -9.52
C LEU A 205 15.18 0.37 -9.52
N VAL A 206 15.37 -0.80 -8.93
CA VAL A 206 16.59 -1.58 -9.04
C VAL A 206 16.37 -2.72 -10.04
N VAL A 207 17.43 -3.07 -10.77
CA VAL A 207 17.44 -4.25 -11.64
C VAL A 207 18.57 -5.17 -11.19
N THR A 208 18.24 -6.43 -10.92
CA THR A 208 19.15 -7.41 -10.34
C THR A 208 18.94 -8.79 -10.99
N SER A 209 19.96 -9.66 -10.88
CA SER A 209 19.85 -11.09 -11.19
C SER A 209 19.35 -11.93 -10.00
N ALA A 210 19.33 -11.34 -8.80
CA ALA A 210 18.88 -12.02 -7.60
C ALA A 210 17.37 -12.28 -7.62
N PRO A 211 16.90 -13.39 -7.04
CA PRO A 211 15.47 -13.66 -6.93
C PRO A 211 14.78 -12.58 -6.07
N PRO A 212 13.50 -12.26 -6.34
CA PRO A 212 12.71 -11.38 -5.49
C PRO A 212 12.72 -11.89 -4.05
N SER A 213 13.07 -11.02 -3.11
CA SER A 213 13.05 -11.34 -1.69
C SER A 213 12.46 -10.18 -0.90
N HIS A 214 11.49 -10.50 -0.04
CA HIS A 214 10.92 -9.58 0.94
C HIS A 214 10.31 -10.39 2.08
N PRO A 215 10.36 -9.94 3.34
CA PRO A 215 9.85 -10.73 4.46
C PRO A 215 8.33 -11.00 4.42
N CYS A 216 7.60 -10.30 3.56
CA CYS A 216 6.17 -10.53 3.30
C CYS A 216 5.88 -11.43 2.09
N LEU A 217 6.90 -11.96 1.40
CA LEU A 217 6.69 -12.99 0.38
C LEU A 217 6.55 -14.33 1.11
N HIS A 218 5.40 -14.97 0.94
CA HIS A 218 5.09 -16.27 1.53
C HIS A 218 4.62 -17.20 0.42
N GLY A 219 5.35 -18.28 0.15
CA GLY A 219 4.92 -19.31 -0.80
C GLY A 219 5.06 -18.96 -2.28
N ASP A 220 5.65 -17.80 -2.63
CA ASP A 220 5.93 -17.47 -4.02
C ASP A 220 6.96 -18.41 -4.63
N GLN A 221 6.62 -18.97 -5.79
CA GLN A 221 7.55 -19.78 -6.56
C GLN A 221 8.29 -18.86 -7.53
N PRO A 222 9.63 -18.90 -7.58
CA PRO A 222 10.37 -18.21 -8.63
C PRO A 222 9.93 -18.74 -10.00
N LEU A 223 10.07 -17.91 -11.04
CA LEU A 223 9.86 -18.34 -12.43
C LEU A 223 10.50 -19.73 -12.67
N PRO A 224 9.77 -20.69 -13.26
CA PRO A 224 10.36 -21.97 -13.64
C PRO A 224 11.46 -21.71 -14.68
N ASP A 225 12.64 -22.30 -14.46
CA ASP A 225 13.80 -22.21 -15.37
C ASP A 225 14.38 -20.78 -15.56
N ARG A 226 15.34 -20.42 -14.69
CA ARG A 226 15.93 -19.07 -14.55
C ARG A 226 17.10 -18.78 -15.49
N ASP A 227 17.20 -19.47 -16.62
CA ASP A 227 18.17 -19.08 -17.64
C ASP A 227 17.82 -17.68 -18.17
N GLY A 228 18.71 -16.72 -17.93
CA GLY A 228 18.56 -15.29 -18.23
C GLY A 228 17.39 -14.63 -17.50
N VAL A 229 17.58 -14.21 -16.24
CA VAL A 229 16.53 -13.51 -15.48
C VAL A 229 16.97 -12.13 -15.03
N ALA A 230 16.21 -11.11 -15.44
CA ALA A 230 16.26 -9.76 -14.88
C ALA A 230 15.09 -9.55 -13.94
N VAL A 231 15.35 -9.07 -12.73
CA VAL A 231 14.32 -8.73 -11.74
C VAL A 231 14.29 -7.23 -11.55
N ILE A 232 13.15 -6.62 -11.83
CA ILE A 232 12.90 -5.19 -11.64
C ILE A 232 12.05 -5.02 -10.37
N ALA A 233 12.57 -4.32 -9.37
CA ALA A 233 11.87 -4.12 -8.10
C ALA A 233 11.98 -2.67 -7.63
N ALA A 234 11.10 -2.26 -6.71
CA ALA A 234 11.30 -1.02 -5.97
C ALA A 234 12.59 -1.14 -5.13
N ALA A 235 13.48 -0.16 -5.21
CA ALA A 235 14.74 -0.20 -4.47
C ALA A 235 14.52 -0.17 -2.94
N THR A 236 13.46 0.50 -2.48
CA THR A 236 13.10 0.65 -1.06
C THR A 236 11.59 0.50 -0.85
N PRO A 237 11.06 -0.73 -0.80
CA PRO A 237 9.65 -0.99 -0.48
C PRO A 237 9.39 -0.61 1.00
N ARG A 238 8.33 0.16 1.27
CA ARG A 238 8.08 0.75 2.61
C ARG A 238 7.16 -0.07 3.50
N SER A 239 6.58 -1.14 2.97
CA SER A 239 5.62 -2.04 3.63
C SER A 239 5.42 -3.31 2.80
N CYS A 240 4.62 -4.25 3.30
CA CYS A 240 4.21 -5.38 2.45
C CYS A 240 3.39 -4.87 1.26
N VAL A 241 2.38 -4.02 1.50
CA VAL A 241 1.40 -3.68 0.47
C VAL A 241 1.97 -2.93 -0.72
N ASP A 242 3.13 -2.29 -0.63
CA ASP A 242 3.78 -1.57 -1.73
C ASP A 242 4.96 -2.32 -2.35
N TYR A 243 5.31 -3.50 -1.83
CA TYR A 243 6.31 -4.35 -2.45
C TYR A 243 5.78 -4.98 -3.73
N PHE A 244 6.63 -4.96 -4.76
CA PHE A 244 6.47 -5.73 -5.98
C PHE A 244 7.84 -6.09 -6.56
N ALA A 245 7.86 -7.13 -7.38
CA ALA A 245 8.94 -7.38 -8.32
C ALA A 245 8.36 -7.86 -9.66
N VAL A 246 9.01 -7.48 -10.76
CA VAL A 246 8.72 -7.99 -12.09
C VAL A 246 9.93 -8.77 -12.57
N GLU A 247 9.78 -10.08 -12.71
CA GLU A 247 10.82 -10.94 -13.26
C GLU A 247 10.62 -11.11 -14.76
N LEU A 248 11.69 -10.92 -15.53
CA LEU A 248 11.73 -11.13 -16.98
C LEU A 248 12.55 -12.38 -17.26
N GLY A 249 11.96 -13.37 -17.94
CA GLY A 249 12.69 -14.49 -18.53
C GLY A 249 13.18 -14.12 -19.92
N ILE A 250 14.49 -14.00 -20.06
CA ILE A 250 15.21 -13.48 -21.22
C ILE A 250 16.04 -14.63 -21.80
N ASN A 251 15.91 -14.89 -23.11
CA ASN A 251 16.73 -15.90 -23.76
C ASN A 251 18.16 -15.38 -24.07
N ASP A 252 19.00 -16.25 -24.61
CA ASP A 252 20.40 -15.97 -24.96
C ASP A 252 20.59 -14.88 -26.03
N VAL A 253 19.53 -14.53 -26.77
CA VAL A 253 19.52 -13.45 -27.76
C VAL A 253 18.83 -12.17 -27.26
N GLY A 254 18.50 -12.08 -25.98
CA GLY A 254 17.95 -10.88 -25.35
C GLY A 254 16.45 -10.65 -25.59
N GLN A 255 15.70 -11.70 -25.91
CA GLN A 255 14.25 -11.65 -26.10
C GLN A 255 13.52 -12.12 -24.85
N ILE A 256 12.46 -11.39 -24.50
CA ILE A 256 11.56 -11.69 -23.39
C ILE A 256 10.58 -12.77 -23.88
N GLY A 257 10.60 -13.93 -23.23
CA GLY A 257 9.60 -14.98 -23.45
C GLY A 257 8.62 -15.12 -22.28
N ARG A 258 8.97 -14.63 -21.09
CA ARG A 258 8.20 -14.80 -19.86
C ARG A 258 8.26 -13.54 -19.00
N VAL A 259 7.15 -13.18 -18.38
CA VAL A 259 7.08 -12.08 -17.41
C VAL A 259 6.30 -12.53 -16.18
N ASN A 260 6.87 -12.41 -14.99
CA ASN A 260 6.19 -12.74 -13.73
C ASN A 260 6.02 -11.49 -12.87
N LEU A 261 4.77 -11.20 -12.50
CA LEU A 261 4.47 -10.21 -11.47
C LEU A 261 4.46 -10.89 -10.09
N VAL A 262 5.39 -10.50 -9.23
CA VAL A 262 5.46 -10.91 -7.83
C VAL A 262 4.95 -9.76 -6.96
N LEU A 263 4.01 -10.05 -6.05
CA LEU A 263 3.46 -9.11 -5.07
C LEU A 263 3.37 -9.82 -3.72
N THR A 264 3.39 -9.09 -2.62
CA THR A 264 3.25 -9.71 -1.29
C THR A 264 1.81 -10.07 -0.97
N GLU A 265 1.60 -11.20 -0.31
CA GLU A 265 0.35 -11.46 0.38
C GLU A 265 0.33 -10.77 1.76
N PRO A 266 -0.64 -9.89 2.06
CA PRO A 266 -0.75 -9.29 3.38
C PRO A 266 -1.17 -10.29 4.45
#